data_AF-A0A2V9TLA6-F1
#
_entry.id   AF-A0A2V9TLA6-F1
#
_cell.length_a   1.000
_cell.length_b   1.000
_cell.length_c   1.000
_cell.angle_alpha   90.00
_cell.angle_beta   90.00
_cell.angle_gamma   90.00
#
_symmetry.space_group_name_H-M   'P 1'
#
loop_
_entity.id
_entity.type
_entity.pdbx_description
1 polymer ?
#
loop_
_entity_poly.entity_id
_entity_poly.type
_entity_poly.pdbx_seq_one_letter_code
_entity_poly.pdbx_strand_id
1 'polypeptide(L)'
;MTLQTDAEYARLSTELGHEAHRAMKWTRIFVLVSCGSLAGMVMGGLFGFGAGSIAPTFFAHLIPWSDVEPRGVATVFGSIAGVLLGGGLATFGIIVQILMQRRKDKA
;
A
#
# COMPACT_ATOMS: atom_id res chain seq x y z
N MET A 1 -3.48 -20.41 47.72
CA MET A 1 -4.44 -20.48 46.60
C MET A 1 -4.59 -19.13 45.91
N THR A 2 -4.76 -18.04 46.65
CA THR A 2 -4.85 -16.65 46.14
C THR A 2 -3.63 -16.15 45.35
N LEU A 3 -2.40 -16.48 45.80
CA LEU A 3 -1.18 -16.08 45.09
C LEU A 3 -1.02 -16.74 43.71
N GLN A 4 -1.60 -17.92 43.52
CA GLN A 4 -1.51 -18.65 42.25
C GLN A 4 -2.43 -18.02 41.20
N THR A 5 -3.61 -17.56 41.62
CA THR A 5 -4.55 -16.82 40.77
C THR A 5 -3.99 -15.46 40.37
N ASP A 6 -3.36 -14.70 41.27
CA ASP A 6 -2.80 -13.38 40.94
C ASP A 6 -1.68 -13.46 39.88
N ALA A 7 -0.80 -14.46 39.99
CA ALA A 7 0.25 -14.70 39.01
C ALA A 7 -0.33 -15.12 37.63
N GLU A 8 -1.42 -15.88 37.63
CA GLU A 8 -2.11 -16.31 36.42
C GLU A 8 -2.80 -15.12 35.72
N TYR A 9 -3.49 -14.25 36.48
CA TYR A 9 -4.09 -13.02 35.96
C TYR A 9 -3.04 -12.05 35.41
N ALA A 10 -1.90 -11.90 36.09
CA ALA A 10 -0.80 -11.07 35.60
C ALA A 10 -0.25 -11.59 34.27
N ARG A 11 -0.06 -12.91 34.13
CA ARG A 11 0.36 -13.50 32.85
C ARG A 11 -0.68 -13.31 31.76
N LEU A 12 -1.96 -13.58 32.04
CA LEU A 12 -3.04 -13.43 31.08
C LEU A 12 -3.17 -11.98 30.58
N SER A 13 -3.08 -11.01 31.49
CA SER A 13 -3.07 -9.58 31.17
C SER A 13 -1.90 -9.19 30.27
N THR A 14 -0.72 -9.77 30.50
CA THR A 14 0.50 -9.46 29.73
C THR A 14 0.41 -10.02 28.31
N GLU A 15 -0.05 -11.27 28.18
CA GLU A 15 -0.30 -11.93 26.89
C GLU A 15 -1.36 -11.16 26.08
N LEU A 16 -2.50 -10.84 26.70
CA LEU A 16 -3.58 -10.10 26.05
C LEU A 16 -3.13 -8.70 25.60
N GLY A 17 -2.32 -8.02 26.42
CA GLY A 17 -1.73 -6.73 26.07
C GLY A 17 -0.77 -6.81 24.89
N HIS A 18 0.05 -7.87 24.82
CA HIS A 18 0.96 -8.11 23.71
C HIS A 18 0.22 -8.40 22.39
N GLU A 19 -0.81 -9.24 22.45
CA GLU A 19 -1.71 -9.58 21.34
C GLU A 19 -2.42 -8.33 20.80
N ALA A 20 -3.04 -7.55 21.70
CA ALA A 20 -3.74 -6.32 21.33
C ALA A 20 -2.81 -5.28 20.68
N HIS A 21 -1.60 -5.09 21.23
CA HIS A 21 -0.61 -4.19 20.66
C HIS A 21 -0.10 -4.66 19.29
N ARG A 22 0.05 -5.98 19.09
CA ARG A 22 0.41 -6.55 17.79
C ARG A 22 -0.70 -6.33 16.76
N ALA A 23 -1.96 -6.56 17.12
CA ALA A 23 -3.12 -6.36 16.25
C ALA A 23 -3.27 -4.89 15.80
N MET A 24 -3.09 -3.94 16.72
CA MET A 24 -3.15 -2.49 16.43
C MET A 24 -2.05 -2.06 15.43
N LYS A 25 -0.82 -2.56 15.60
CA LYS A 25 0.28 -2.30 14.66
C LYS A 25 0.00 -2.86 13.27
N TRP A 26 -0.49 -4.09 13.21
CA TRP A 26 -0.78 -4.76 11.95
C TRP A 26 -1.89 -4.04 11.17
N THR A 27 -2.96 -3.67 11.87
CA THR A 27 -4.07 -2.87 11.29
C THR A 27 -3.57 -1.55 10.72
N ARG A 28 -2.68 -0.84 11.44
CA ARG A 28 -2.11 0.43 10.96
C ARG A 28 -1.29 0.26 9.68
N ILE A 29 -0.48 -0.79 9.60
CA ILE A 29 0.32 -1.12 8.39
C ILE A 29 -0.61 -1.42 7.23
N PHE A 30 -1.61 -2.28 7.45
CA PHE A 30 -2.59 -2.67 6.44
C PHE A 30 -3.35 -1.46 5.88
N VAL A 31 -3.84 -0.58 6.75
CA VAL A 31 -4.55 0.64 6.34
C VAL A 31 -3.63 1.58 5.55
N LEU A 32 -2.39 1.80 6.00
CA LEU A 32 -1.44 2.68 5.30
C LEU A 32 -1.12 2.17 3.89
N VAL A 33 -0.84 0.87 3.74
CA VAL A 33 -0.53 0.28 2.44
C VAL A 33 -1.75 0.29 1.53
N SER A 34 -2.93 -0.01 2.07
CA SER A 34 -4.20 0.01 1.33
C SER A 34 -4.55 1.42 0.85
N CYS A 35 -4.40 2.45 1.70
CA CYS A 35 -4.62 3.83 1.29
C CYS A 35 -3.58 4.28 0.23
N GLY A 36 -2.31 3.90 0.40
CA GLY A 36 -1.25 4.21 -0.56
C GLY A 36 -1.47 3.55 -1.93
N SER A 37 -1.89 2.29 -1.96
CA SER A 37 -2.21 1.58 -3.19
C SER A 37 -3.47 2.13 -3.86
N LEU A 38 -4.51 2.48 -3.09
CA LEU A 38 -5.74 3.06 -3.62
C LEU A 38 -5.49 4.45 -4.24
N ALA A 39 -4.72 5.31 -3.56
CA ALA A 39 -4.34 6.62 -4.09
C ALA A 39 -3.48 6.47 -5.35
N GLY A 40 -2.54 5.53 -5.34
CA GLY A 40 -1.73 5.19 -6.51
C GLY A 40 -2.57 4.70 -7.68
N MET A 41 -3.56 3.84 -7.44
CA MET A 41 -4.50 3.35 -8.46
C MET A 41 -5.26 4.48 -9.14
N VAL A 42 -5.81 5.41 -8.36
CA VAL A 42 -6.58 6.53 -8.89
C VAL A 42 -5.69 7.46 -9.71
N MET A 43 -4.52 7.84 -9.20
CA MET A 43 -3.59 8.70 -9.91
C MET A 43 -3.03 8.04 -11.18
N GLY A 44 -2.66 6.76 -11.10
CA GLY A 44 -2.17 5.99 -12.23
C GLY A 44 -3.24 5.74 -13.30
N GLY A 45 -4.48 5.47 -12.88
CA GLY A 45 -5.62 5.31 -13.77
C GLY A 45 -5.99 6.60 -14.50
N LEU A 46 -6.04 7.73 -13.78
CA LEU A 46 -6.26 9.06 -14.38
C LEU A 46 -5.15 9.42 -15.36
N PHE A 47 -3.89 9.16 -15.00
CA PHE A 47 -2.75 9.35 -15.89
C PHE A 47 -2.84 8.47 -17.13
N GLY A 48 -3.18 7.18 -16.97
CA GLY A 48 -3.37 6.23 -18.07
C GLY A 48 -4.52 6.62 -19.00
N PHE A 49 -5.63 7.11 -18.46
CA PHE A 49 -6.76 7.62 -19.23
C PHE A 49 -6.36 8.86 -20.05
N GLY A 50 -5.66 9.82 -19.42
CA GLY A 50 -5.10 10.97 -20.10
C GLY A 50 -4.16 10.57 -21.24
N ALA A 51 -3.20 9.69 -20.97
CA ALA A 51 -2.26 9.19 -21.97
C ALA A 51 -2.96 8.47 -23.13
N GLY A 52 -3.92 7.59 -22.85
CA GLY A 52 -4.69 6.87 -23.87
C GLY A 52 -5.65 7.75 -24.68
N SER A 53 -6.01 8.94 -24.17
CA SER A 53 -6.81 9.93 -24.92
C SER A 53 -5.96 10.82 -25.83
N ILE A 54 -4.73 11.12 -25.41
CA ILE A 54 -3.81 12.03 -26.12
C ILE A 54 -2.99 11.27 -27.18
N ALA A 55 -2.48 10.08 -26.86
CA ALA A 55 -1.61 9.30 -27.72
C ALA A 55 -2.19 8.99 -29.12
N PRO A 56 -3.48 8.64 -29.29
CA PRO A 56 -4.06 8.41 -30.62
C PRO A 56 -3.99 9.66 -31.49
N THR A 57 -4.11 10.85 -30.91
CA THR A 57 -4.09 12.14 -31.63
C THR A 57 -2.69 12.49 -32.15
N PHE A 58 -1.64 12.16 -31.40
CA PHE A 58 -0.25 12.39 -31.80
C PHE A 58 0.30 11.33 -32.76
N PHE A 59 -0.19 10.09 -32.67
CA PHE A 59 0.30 8.95 -33.47
C PHE A 59 -0.68 8.47 -34.55
N ALA A 60 -1.79 9.19 -34.78
CA ALA A 60 -2.76 8.89 -35.85
C ALA A 60 -2.11 8.80 -37.24
N HIS A 61 -0.98 9.48 -37.45
CA HIS A 61 -0.26 9.46 -38.72
C HIS A 61 0.67 8.25 -38.90
N LEU A 62 0.98 7.52 -37.83
CA LEU A 62 1.96 6.42 -37.82
C LEU A 62 1.33 5.04 -37.65
N ILE A 63 0.18 4.95 -36.97
CA ILE A 63 -0.44 3.66 -36.63
C ILE A 63 -1.95 3.75 -36.90
N PRO A 64 -2.52 2.88 -37.76
CA PRO A 64 -3.96 2.78 -37.92
C PRO A 64 -4.55 2.11 -36.68
N TRP A 65 -5.12 2.92 -35.78
CA TRP A 65 -5.82 2.47 -34.58
C TRP A 65 -7.21 1.92 -34.95
N SER A 66 -7.27 0.78 -35.65
CA SER A 66 -8.55 0.20 -36.11
C SER A 66 -9.18 -0.78 -35.13
N ASP A 67 -8.41 -1.46 -34.28
CA ASP A 67 -8.91 -2.65 -33.54
C ASP A 67 -8.60 -2.69 -32.04
N VAL A 68 -7.87 -1.71 -31.50
CA VAL A 68 -7.58 -1.64 -30.06
C VAL A 68 -8.18 -0.39 -29.48
N GLU A 69 -8.78 -0.47 -28.29
CA GLU A 69 -9.35 0.68 -27.58
C GLU A 69 -8.24 1.31 -26.70
N PRO A 70 -7.44 2.27 -27.23
CA PRO A 70 -6.21 2.75 -26.60
C PRO A 70 -6.43 3.33 -25.21
N ARG A 71 -7.62 3.88 -24.97
CA ARG A 71 -8.03 4.46 -23.70
C ARG A 71 -8.18 3.40 -22.61
N GLY A 72 -8.84 2.29 -22.92
CA GLY A 72 -9.09 1.22 -21.95
C GLY A 72 -7.77 0.59 -21.49
N VAL A 73 -6.94 0.18 -22.44
CA VAL A 73 -5.64 -0.46 -22.15
C VAL A 73 -4.73 0.48 -21.37
N ALA A 74 -4.58 1.74 -21.79
CA ALA A 74 -3.71 2.70 -21.11
C ALA A 74 -4.20 3.01 -19.68
N THR A 75 -5.52 3.08 -19.46
CA THR A 75 -6.10 3.29 -18.12
C THR A 75 -5.82 2.09 -17.20
N VAL A 76 -6.00 0.86 -17.70
CA VAL A 76 -5.74 -0.36 -16.92
C VAL A 76 -4.26 -0.47 -16.57
N PHE A 77 -3.36 -0.33 -17.55
CA PHE A 77 -1.92 -0.38 -17.28
C PHE A 77 -1.46 0.75 -16.37
N GLY A 78 -1.99 1.97 -16.56
CA GLY A 78 -1.73 3.11 -15.69
C GLY A 78 -2.17 2.84 -14.26
N SER A 79 -3.36 2.26 -14.06
CA SER A 79 -3.87 1.91 -12.73
C SER A 79 -3.03 0.82 -12.04
N ILE A 80 -2.59 -0.21 -12.77
CA ILE A 80 -1.72 -1.28 -12.24
C ILE A 80 -0.36 -0.70 -11.84
N ALA A 81 0.26 0.10 -12.70
CA ALA A 81 1.52 0.78 -12.39
C ALA A 81 1.35 1.72 -11.19
N GLY A 82 0.23 2.43 -11.12
CA GLY A 82 -0.13 3.28 -9.99
C GLY A 82 -0.26 2.54 -8.67
N VAL A 83 -0.93 1.38 -8.66
CA VAL A 83 -1.03 0.50 -7.47
C VAL A 83 0.34 0.03 -7.02
N LEU A 84 1.17 -0.45 -7.96
CA LEU A 84 2.50 -0.97 -7.65
C LEU A 84 3.42 0.12 -7.08
N LEU A 85 3.41 1.31 -7.67
CA LEU A 85 4.21 2.45 -7.20
C LEU A 85 3.68 2.99 -5.86
N GLY A 86 2.37 3.19 -5.73
CA GLY A 86 1.75 3.72 -4.50
C GLY A 86 1.86 2.77 -3.31
N GLY A 87 1.52 1.48 -3.52
CA GLY A 87 1.66 0.44 -2.50
C GLY A 87 3.12 0.12 -2.17
N GLY A 88 3.99 0.14 -3.18
CA GLY A 88 5.44 -0.04 -3.01
C GLY A 88 6.08 1.08 -2.17
N LEU A 89 5.75 2.34 -2.45
CA LEU A 89 6.24 3.50 -1.66
C LEU A 89 5.72 3.46 -0.22
N ALA A 90 4.46 3.11 0.00
CA ALA A 90 3.90 2.96 1.34
C ALA A 90 4.63 1.86 2.14
N THR A 91 4.91 0.73 1.50
CA THR A 91 5.65 -0.38 2.11
C THR A 91 7.10 0.01 2.42
N PHE A 92 7.77 0.71 1.49
CA PHE A 92 9.11 1.23 1.68
C PHE A 92 9.19 2.19 2.88
N GLY A 93 8.22 3.11 3.01
CA GLY A 93 8.14 4.02 4.15
C GLY A 93 8.07 3.30 5.50
N ILE A 94 7.30 2.21 5.58
CA ILE A 94 7.19 1.37 6.79
C ILE A 94 8.53 0.71 7.12
N ILE A 95 9.22 0.15 6.12
CA ILE A 95 10.53 -0.49 6.29
C ILE A 95 11.57 0.51 6.81
N VAL A 96 11.62 1.72 6.22
CA VAL A 96 12.53 2.78 6.68
C VAL A 96 12.22 3.20 8.12
N GLN A 97 10.94 3.32 8.49
CA GLN A 97 10.53 3.63 9.86
C GLN A 97 11.04 2.59 10.86
N ILE A 98 10.92 1.29 10.52
CA ILE A 98 11.40 0.18 11.35
C ILE A 98 12.94 0.23 11.47
N LEU A 99 13.64 0.46 10.35
CA LEU A 99 15.11 0.55 10.35
C LEU A 99 15.64 1.74 11.14
N MET A 100 14.98 2.91 11.07
CA MET A 100 15.34 4.08 11.87
C MET A 100 15.13 3.85 13.37
N GLN A 101 14.01 3.23 13.76
CA GLN A 101 13.77 2.88 15.16
C GLN A 101 14.86 1.94 15.70
N ARG A 102 15.19 0.90 14.93
CA ARG A 102 16.27 -0.05 15.28
C ARG A 102 17.64 0.60 15.42
N ARG A 103 17.95 1.64 14.62
CA ARG A 103 19.21 2.40 14.75
C ARG A 103 19.21 3.29 15.98
N LYS A 104 18.08 3.93 16.29
CA LYS A 104 17.94 4.79 17.48
C LYS A 104 18.06 3.99 18.79
N ASP A 105 17.59 2.75 18.83
CA ASP A 105 17.73 1.87 20.00
C ASP A 105 19.16 1.34 20.23
N LYS A 106 20.06 1.49 19.24
CA LYS A 106 21.45 1.02 19.30
C LYS A 106 22.47 2.13 19.58
N ALA A 107 22.06 3.39 19.52
CA ALA A 107 22.89 4.58 19.74
C ALA A 107 22.64 5.11 21.16
#